data_AF-A0A1Q7M9U4-F1
#
_entry.id   AF-A0A1Q7M9U4-F1
#
_cell.length_a   1.000
_cell.length_b   1.000
_cell.length_c   1.000
_cell.angle_alpha   90.00
_cell.angle_beta   90.00
_cell.angle_gamma   90.00
#
_symmetry.space_group_name_H-M   'P 1'
#
loop_
_entity.id
_entity.type
_entity.pdbx_description
1 polymer ?
#
loop_
_entity_poly.entity_id
_entity_poly.type
_entity_poly.pdbx_seq_one_letter_code
_entity_poly.pdbx_strand_id
1 'polypeptide(L)'
;MWLLATPAGEAEPGLLETQEAAAKLAGGAPALDAARLARARAAHWAPQLRGQASLREDQKTREGEFRLAPLREQDFAAGHAWVLVLTWDLSQVIFAREETQLALAHVHLSRARREAAERAAQLWIERQKAHASWLAAGTRESCFALLRATAALVALTGLFRDAAAREEAACRGESR
;
A
#
# COMPACT_ATOMS: atom_id res chain seq x y z
N MET A 1 -8.53 24.48 -31.64
CA MET A 1 -8.96 24.52 -30.22
C MET A 1 -10.39 23.97 -30.19
N TRP A 2 -10.54 22.66 -30.01
CA TRP A 2 -11.87 22.02 -29.99
C TRP A 2 -12.35 22.01 -28.53
N LEU A 3 -13.28 22.91 -28.22
CA LEU A 3 -14.03 22.91 -26.97
C LEU A 3 -15.06 21.77 -27.07
N LEU A 4 -14.79 20.65 -26.40
CA LEU A 4 -15.79 19.60 -26.23
C LEU A 4 -16.79 20.08 -25.17
N ALA A 5 -18.00 20.40 -25.64
CA ALA A 5 -19.14 20.74 -24.81
C ALA A 5 -19.49 19.56 -23.89
N THR A 6 -19.55 19.82 -22.59
CA THR A 6 -20.13 18.91 -21.60
C THR A 6 -21.66 19.03 -21.66
N PRO A 7 -22.40 17.95 -21.99
CA PRO A 7 -23.84 17.96 -21.77
C PRO A 7 -24.11 17.84 -20.27
N ALA A 8 -24.97 18.72 -19.76
CA ALA A 8 -25.41 18.75 -18.38
C ALA A 8 -26.47 17.67 -18.12
N GLY A 9 -26.12 16.70 -17.28
CA GLY A 9 -27.00 15.70 -16.67
C GLY A 9 -26.12 14.73 -15.88
N GLU A 10 -26.25 14.68 -14.55
CA GLU A 10 -25.38 13.93 -13.60
C GLU A 10 -23.93 13.81 -14.08
N ALA A 11 -23.14 14.87 -13.86
CA ALA A 11 -21.82 15.08 -14.44
C ALA A 11 -20.98 13.79 -14.48
N GLU A 12 -20.85 13.21 -15.66
CA GLU A 12 -19.96 12.07 -15.88
C GLU A 12 -18.53 12.48 -15.48
N PRO A 13 -17.76 11.58 -14.84
CA PRO A 13 -16.46 11.95 -14.34
C PRO A 13 -15.53 12.39 -15.47
N GLY A 14 -14.87 13.52 -15.25
CA GLY A 14 -13.96 14.13 -16.22
C GLY A 14 -12.67 13.32 -16.37
N LEU A 15 -11.92 13.55 -17.46
CA LEU A 15 -10.66 12.83 -17.74
C LEU A 15 -9.70 12.85 -16.53
N LEU A 16 -9.49 14.02 -15.92
CA LEU A 16 -8.59 14.16 -14.76
C LEU A 16 -9.09 13.33 -13.56
N GLU A 17 -10.39 13.35 -13.28
CA GLU A 17 -10.99 12.59 -12.18
C GLU A 17 -10.82 11.08 -12.40
N THR A 18 -10.96 10.61 -13.65
CA THR A 18 -10.73 9.19 -13.98
C THR A 18 -9.28 8.76 -13.82
N GLN A 19 -8.33 9.62 -14.21
CA GLN A 19 -6.90 9.37 -14.04
C GLN A 19 -6.53 9.33 -12.55
N GLU A 20 -7.04 10.27 -11.76
CA GLU A 20 -6.81 10.33 -10.32
C GLU A 20 -7.41 9.12 -9.60
N ALA A 21 -8.64 8.72 -9.95
CA ALA A 21 -9.29 7.54 -9.37
C ALA A 21 -8.52 6.25 -9.69
N ALA A 22 -8.08 6.08 -10.94
CA ALA A 22 -7.25 4.96 -11.36
C ALA A 22 -5.92 4.90 -10.59
N ALA A 23 -5.21 6.03 -10.50
CA ALA A 23 -3.97 6.14 -9.76
C ALA A 23 -4.17 5.80 -8.27
N LYS A 24 -5.25 6.31 -7.67
CA LYS A 24 -5.58 6.07 -6.26
C LYS A 24 -5.90 4.60 -5.99
N LEU A 25 -6.63 3.91 -6.87
CA LEU A 25 -6.90 2.48 -6.71
C LEU A 25 -5.66 1.60 -6.93
N ALA A 26 -4.80 1.96 -7.88
CA ALA A 26 -3.61 1.16 -8.20
C ALA A 26 -2.51 1.26 -7.14
N GLY A 27 -2.28 2.44 -6.57
CA GLY A 27 -1.14 2.66 -5.68
C GLY A 27 -1.42 3.50 -4.44
N GLY A 28 -2.66 3.95 -4.20
CA GLY A 28 -2.99 4.87 -3.11
C GLY A 28 -2.51 6.31 -3.36
N ALA A 29 -2.49 7.13 -2.31
CA ALA A 29 -2.12 8.55 -2.42
C ALA A 29 -0.62 8.81 -2.18
N PRO A 30 0.02 9.71 -2.96
CA PRO A 30 1.45 10.03 -2.79
C PRO A 30 1.76 10.65 -1.42
N ALA A 31 0.81 11.39 -0.83
CA ALA A 31 0.96 11.96 0.51
C ALA A 31 1.16 10.88 1.59
N LEU A 32 0.53 9.70 1.41
CA LEU A 32 0.68 8.59 2.36
C LEU A 32 2.07 7.96 2.30
N ASP A 33 2.72 7.99 1.14
CA ASP A 33 4.09 7.48 0.97
C ASP A 33 5.09 8.35 1.72
N ALA A 34 5.01 9.68 1.55
CA ALA A 34 5.82 10.62 2.30
C ALA A 34 5.63 10.48 3.82
N ALA A 35 4.38 10.28 4.25
CA ALA A 35 4.06 10.05 5.66
C ALA A 35 4.59 8.70 6.21
N ARG A 36 4.76 7.67 5.37
CA ARG A 36 5.38 6.39 5.76
C ARG A 36 6.87 6.56 5.98
N LEU A 37 7.56 7.24 5.07
CA LEU A 37 8.99 7.57 5.22
C LEU A 37 9.25 8.41 6.48
N ALA A 38 8.43 9.45 6.71
CA ALA A 38 8.57 10.30 7.88
C ALA A 38 8.37 9.52 9.20
N ARG A 39 7.41 8.59 9.24
CA ARG A 39 7.18 7.74 10.41
C ARG A 39 8.30 6.72 10.63
N ALA A 40 8.86 6.14 9.56
CA ALA A 40 10.00 5.25 9.66
C ALA A 40 11.22 5.98 10.25
N ARG A 41 11.52 7.19 9.75
CA ARG A 41 12.56 8.07 10.32
C ARG A 41 12.30 8.39 11.79
N ALA A 42 11.06 8.70 12.12
CA ALA A 42 10.70 8.96 13.51
C ALA A 42 10.89 7.71 14.39
N ALA A 43 10.61 6.49 13.91
CA ALA A 43 10.80 5.31 14.74
C ALA A 43 12.26 5.15 15.25
N HIS A 44 13.25 5.59 14.48
CA HIS A 44 14.67 5.51 14.87
C HIS A 44 15.10 6.54 15.93
N TRP A 45 14.30 7.57 16.23
CA TRP A 45 14.64 8.48 17.34
C TRP A 45 14.46 7.83 18.71
N ALA A 46 13.57 6.84 18.82
CA ALA A 46 13.25 6.20 20.08
C ALA A 46 14.33 5.17 20.49
N PRO A 47 14.85 5.20 21.72
CA PRO A 47 15.75 4.19 22.21
C PRO A 47 15.00 2.87 22.47
N GLN A 48 15.69 1.74 22.27
CA GLN A 48 15.15 0.42 22.56
C GLN A 48 15.44 0.06 24.02
N LEU A 49 14.40 -0.27 24.78
CA LEU A 49 14.51 -0.76 26.16
C LEU A 49 14.21 -2.26 26.19
N ARG A 50 15.18 -3.06 26.62
CA ARG A 50 15.03 -4.50 26.80
C ARG A 50 15.23 -4.86 28.26
N GLY A 51 14.20 -5.45 28.87
CA GLY A 51 14.29 -6.07 30.19
C GLY A 51 14.53 -7.56 30.08
N GLN A 52 15.44 -8.09 30.89
CA GLN A 52 15.65 -9.52 31.06
C GLN A 52 15.72 -9.82 32.55
N ALA A 53 14.84 -10.70 33.02
CA ALA A 53 14.95 -11.30 34.33
C ALA A 53 15.53 -12.71 34.14
N SER A 54 16.54 -13.07 34.94
CA SER A 54 17.06 -14.43 34.97
C SER A 54 17.17 -14.92 36.41
N LEU A 55 16.68 -16.14 36.60
CA LEU A 55 16.96 -16.93 37.79
C LEU A 55 18.17 -17.79 37.46
N ARG A 56 19.23 -17.70 38.26
CA ARG A 56 20.39 -18.56 38.12
C ARG A 56 20.59 -19.33 39.41
N GLU A 57 20.35 -20.63 39.33
CA GLU A 57 20.75 -21.58 40.35
C GLU A 57 22.10 -22.16 39.90
N ASP A 58 23.16 -21.89 40.67
CA ASP A 58 24.48 -22.45 40.42
C ASP A 58 24.77 -23.44 41.54
N GLN A 59 24.93 -24.71 41.17
CA GLN A 59 25.36 -25.77 42.07
C GLN A 59 26.77 -26.15 41.67
N LYS A 60 27.75 -25.75 42.47
CA LYS A 60 29.15 -26.10 42.25
C LYS A 60 29.65 -26.93 43.40
N THR A 61 29.94 -28.19 43.10
CA THR A 61 30.71 -29.07 43.98
C THR A 61 32.19 -28.89 43.69
N ARG A 62 32.95 -28.45 44.70
CA ARG A 62 34.41 -28.41 44.66
C ARG A 62 34.95 -29.53 45.54
N GLU A 63 35.81 -30.35 44.98
CA GLU A 63 36.51 -31.43 45.69
C GLU A 63 38.01 -31.10 45.68
N GLY A 64 38.64 -31.20 46.85
CA GLY A 64 40.06 -30.93 47.02
C GLY A 64 40.57 -31.38 48.40
N GLU A 65 41.84 -31.12 48.68
CA GLU A 65 42.45 -31.38 49.99
C GLU A 65 42.82 -30.07 50.67
N PHE A 66 42.39 -29.91 51.92
CA PHE A 66 42.81 -28.79 52.78
C PHE A 66 43.38 -29.35 54.08
N ARG A 67 44.67 -29.11 54.34
CA ARG A 67 45.39 -29.61 55.52
C ARG A 67 45.31 -31.14 55.70
N LEU A 68 45.56 -31.90 54.64
CA LEU A 68 45.58 -33.38 54.63
C LEU A 68 44.25 -34.05 55.00
N ALA A 69 43.14 -33.29 54.98
CA ALA A 69 41.79 -33.82 55.08
C ALA A 69 41.05 -33.59 53.75
N PRO A 70 40.25 -34.58 53.28
CA PRO A 70 39.42 -34.39 52.11
C PRO A 70 38.37 -33.33 52.42
N LEU A 71 38.36 -32.26 51.62
CA LEU A 71 37.38 -31.18 51.72
C LEU A 71 36.41 -31.31 50.55
N ARG A 72 35.13 -31.45 50.89
CA ARG A 72 34.03 -31.38 49.93
C ARG A 72 33.17 -30.19 50.29
N GLU A 73 33.23 -29.15 49.46
CA GLU A 73 32.44 -27.95 49.65
C GLU A 73 31.31 -27.92 48.61
N GLN A 74 30.08 -27.72 49.11
CA GLN A 74 28.89 -27.65 48.30
C GLN A 74 28.39 -26.21 48.34
N ASP A 75 28.74 -25.43 47.32
CA ASP A 75 28.25 -24.06 47.19
C ASP A 75 26.90 -24.08 46.48
N PHE A 76 25.85 -23.79 47.25
CA PHE A 76 24.51 -23.54 46.74
C PHE A 76 24.29 -22.03 46.61
N ALA A 77 24.26 -21.53 45.38
CA ALA A 77 23.96 -20.12 45.12
C ALA A 77 22.66 -20.00 44.31
N ALA A 78 21.65 -19.36 44.90
CA ALA A 78 20.44 -18.94 44.21
C ALA A 78 20.49 -17.42 44.00
N GLY A 79 20.62 -17.00 42.75
CA GLY A 79 20.69 -15.60 42.36
C GLY A 79 19.51 -15.18 41.49
N HIS A 80 18.94 -14.02 41.79
CA HIS A 80 17.97 -13.35 40.93
C HIS A 80 18.67 -12.17 40.27
N ALA A 81 18.69 -12.11 38.95
CA ALA A 81 19.25 -10.99 38.21
C ALA A 81 18.18 -10.33 37.35
N TRP A 82 18.11 -9.00 37.43
CA TRP A 82 17.26 -8.17 36.60
C TRP A 82 18.18 -7.25 35.80
N VAL A 83 18.11 -7.34 34.48
CA VAL A 83 18.95 -6.59 33.55
C VAL A 83 18.04 -5.71 32.71
N LEU A 84 18.26 -4.40 32.76
CA LEU A 84 17.65 -3.43 31.86
C LEU A 84 18.74 -2.94 30.90
N VAL A 85 18.54 -3.17 29.61
CA VAL A 85 19.43 -2.72 28.54
C VAL A 85 18.73 -1.63 27.76
N LEU A 86 19.31 -0.43 27.77
CA LEU A 86 18.91 0.66 26.88
C LEU A 86 19.89 0.70 25.71
N THR A 87 19.40 0.59 24.49
CA THR A 87 20.21 0.67 23.26
C THR A 87 19.70 1.80 22.39
N TRP A 88 20.59 2.70 21.98
CA TRP A 88 20.24 3.80 21.08
C TRP A 88 21.26 3.88 19.95
N ASP A 89 20.79 3.60 18.73
CA ASP A 89 21.61 3.64 17.52
C ASP A 89 21.36 4.94 16.75
N LEU A 90 22.21 5.93 17.00
CA LEU A 90 22.14 7.23 16.33
C LEU A 90 22.53 7.18 14.86
N SER A 91 23.19 6.11 14.39
CA SER A 91 23.53 5.97 12.98
C SER A 91 22.29 5.76 12.11
N GLN A 92 21.30 5.04 12.63
CA GLN A 92 20.01 4.82 11.97
C GLN A 92 19.15 6.09 11.90
N VAL A 93 19.41 7.07 12.78
CA VAL A 93 18.74 8.38 12.75
C VAL A 93 19.21 9.19 11.53
N ILE A 94 20.48 9.05 11.15
CA ILE A 94 21.06 9.77 10.01
C ILE A 94 20.69 9.08 8.70
N PHE A 95 20.81 7.75 8.65
CA PHE A 95 20.49 6.96 7.48
C PHE A 95 20.18 5.51 7.84
N ALA A 96 18.91 5.12 7.71
CA ALA A 96 18.53 3.72 7.82
C ALA A 96 18.53 3.05 6.45
N ARG A 97 19.11 1.84 6.34
CA ARG A 97 19.09 1.03 5.12
C ARG A 97 17.66 0.82 4.59
N GLU A 98 16.70 0.73 5.50
CA GLU A 98 15.26 0.63 5.20
C GLU A 98 14.75 1.79 4.35
N GLU A 99 15.32 3.00 4.48
CA GLU A 99 14.91 4.15 3.66
C GLU A 99 15.13 3.90 2.17
N THR A 100 16.24 3.22 1.80
CA THR A 100 16.50 2.90 0.40
C THR A 100 15.52 1.88 -0.15
N GLN A 101 15.15 0.89 0.65
CA GLN A 101 14.17 -0.13 0.26
C GLN A 101 12.77 0.48 0.14
N LEU A 102 12.41 1.36 1.08
CA LEU A 102 11.15 2.11 1.02
C LEU A 102 11.12 3.06 -0.18
N ALA A 103 12.21 3.76 -0.48
CA ALA A 103 12.31 4.62 -1.64
C ALA A 103 12.13 3.84 -2.95
N LEU A 104 12.77 2.67 -3.08
CA LEU A 104 12.57 1.78 -4.23
C LEU A 104 11.11 1.33 -4.34
N ALA A 105 10.48 0.92 -3.24
CA ALA A 105 9.07 0.55 -3.23
C ALA A 105 8.15 1.71 -3.67
N HIS A 106 8.45 2.94 -3.25
CA HIS A 106 7.71 4.12 -3.67
C HIS A 106 7.88 4.43 -5.16
N VAL A 107 9.05 4.18 -5.75
CA VAL A 107 9.26 4.28 -7.20
C VAL A 107 8.41 3.26 -7.95
N HIS A 108 8.30 2.03 -7.44
CA HIS A 108 7.42 1.03 -8.06
C HIS A 108 5.94 1.43 -7.97
N LEU A 109 5.50 1.95 -6.82
CA LEU A 109 4.14 2.46 -6.65
C LEU A 109 3.85 3.67 -7.54
N SER A 110 4.79 4.59 -7.70
CA SER A 110 4.61 5.76 -8.57
C SER A 110 4.49 5.36 -10.04
N ARG A 111 5.26 4.36 -10.49
CA ARG A 111 5.13 3.77 -11.82
C ARG A 111 3.76 3.11 -12.01
N ALA A 112 3.32 2.29 -11.06
CA ALA A 112 2.01 1.65 -11.13
C ALA A 112 0.85 2.67 -11.20
N ARG A 113 0.93 3.77 -10.44
CA ARG A 113 -0.04 4.87 -10.51
C ARG A 113 -0.07 5.52 -11.88
N ARG A 114 1.11 5.80 -12.45
CA ARG A 114 1.24 6.42 -13.77
C ARG A 114 0.69 5.52 -14.86
N GLU A 115 1.06 4.24 -14.85
CA GLU A 115 0.56 3.26 -15.82
C GLU A 115 -0.96 3.10 -15.73
N ALA A 116 -1.52 3.07 -14.51
CA ALA A 116 -2.97 3.03 -14.32
C ALA A 116 -3.66 4.29 -14.83
N ALA A 117 -3.13 5.48 -14.55
CA ALA A 117 -3.67 6.74 -15.05
C ALA A 117 -3.61 6.84 -16.59
N GLU A 118 -2.49 6.41 -17.20
CA GLU A 118 -2.34 6.40 -18.66
C GLU A 118 -3.34 5.44 -19.31
N ARG A 119 -3.55 4.24 -18.75
CA ARG A 119 -4.57 3.30 -19.23
C ARG A 119 -5.99 3.83 -19.05
N ALA A 120 -6.29 4.45 -17.91
CA ALA A 120 -7.60 5.07 -17.68
C ALA A 120 -7.90 6.17 -18.71
N ALA A 121 -6.90 6.98 -19.05
CA ALA A 121 -7.04 8.04 -20.04
C ALA A 121 -7.35 7.48 -21.44
N GLN A 122 -6.64 6.41 -21.84
CA GLN A 122 -6.89 5.72 -23.10
C GLN A 122 -8.32 5.17 -23.16
N LEU A 123 -8.74 4.44 -22.12
CA LEU A 123 -10.09 3.89 -22.03
C LEU A 123 -11.17 4.97 -22.00
N TRP A 124 -10.92 6.12 -21.36
CA TRP A 124 -11.84 7.25 -21.37
C TRP A 124 -12.03 7.82 -22.77
N ILE A 125 -10.94 7.99 -23.52
CA ILE A 125 -10.99 8.45 -24.92
C ILE A 125 -11.71 7.41 -25.80
N GLU A 126 -11.44 6.12 -25.61
CA GLU A 126 -12.13 5.04 -26.32
C GLU A 126 -13.63 5.03 -26.02
N ARG A 127 -14.02 5.23 -24.77
CA ARG A 127 -15.42 5.38 -24.38
C ARG A 127 -16.06 6.57 -25.08
N GLN A 128 -15.41 7.74 -25.11
CA GLN A 128 -15.97 8.92 -25.79
C GLN A 128 -16.18 8.66 -27.30
N LYS A 129 -15.24 7.95 -27.94
CA LYS A 129 -15.39 7.53 -29.34
C LYS A 129 -16.55 6.54 -29.53
N ALA A 130 -16.67 5.55 -28.64
CA ALA A 130 -17.74 4.57 -28.67
C ALA A 130 -19.12 5.19 -28.38
N HIS A 131 -19.16 6.20 -27.51
CA HIS A 131 -20.37 6.96 -27.24
C HIS A 131 -20.80 7.77 -28.46
N ALA A 132 -19.85 8.46 -29.12
CA ALA A 132 -20.13 9.18 -30.36
C ALA A 132 -20.59 8.23 -31.49
N SER A 133 -20.01 7.03 -31.61
CA SER A 133 -20.45 6.07 -32.62
C SER A 133 -21.83 5.49 -32.31
N TRP A 134 -22.16 5.26 -31.04
CA TRP A 134 -23.49 4.84 -30.63
C TRP A 134 -24.55 5.91 -30.90
N LEU A 135 -24.27 7.18 -30.58
CA LEU A 135 -25.17 8.29 -30.90
C LEU A 135 -25.38 8.48 -32.41
N ALA A 136 -24.36 8.18 -33.23
CA ALA A 136 -24.45 8.33 -34.69
C ALA A 136 -25.17 7.16 -35.38
N ALA A 137 -24.87 5.92 -34.97
CA ALA A 137 -25.32 4.73 -35.68
C ALA A 137 -26.45 3.97 -34.96
N GLY A 138 -26.53 4.05 -33.63
CA GLY A 138 -27.54 3.37 -32.81
C GLY A 138 -27.56 1.85 -32.98
N THR A 139 -26.44 1.24 -33.40
CA THR A 139 -26.41 -0.21 -33.65
C THR A 139 -26.11 -0.97 -32.37
N ARG A 140 -26.60 -2.21 -32.30
CA ARG A 140 -26.32 -3.11 -31.17
C ARG A 140 -24.82 -3.32 -30.93
N GLU A 141 -24.02 -3.36 -32.00
CA GLU A 141 -22.56 -3.45 -31.91
C GLU A 141 -21.94 -2.21 -31.27
N SER A 142 -22.40 -1.00 -31.64
CA SER A 142 -21.93 0.25 -31.04
C SER A 142 -22.32 0.37 -29.56
N CYS A 143 -23.51 -0.11 -29.18
CA CYS A 143 -23.94 -0.17 -27.78
C CYS A 143 -23.05 -1.12 -26.96
N PHE A 144 -22.75 -2.32 -27.47
CA PHE A 144 -21.82 -3.23 -26.81
C PHE A 144 -20.38 -2.72 -26.74
N ALA A 145 -19.91 -1.99 -27.75
CA ALA A 145 -18.60 -1.36 -27.73
C ALA A 145 -18.51 -0.30 -26.62
N LEU A 146 -19.53 0.54 -26.48
CA LEU A 146 -19.65 1.51 -25.40
C LEU A 146 -19.65 0.83 -24.03
N LEU A 147 -20.51 -0.16 -23.84
CA LEU A 147 -20.63 -0.90 -22.58
C LEU A 147 -19.33 -1.61 -22.18
N ARG A 148 -18.57 -2.17 -23.14
CA ARG A 148 -17.25 -2.77 -22.87
C ARG A 148 -16.24 -1.73 -22.38
N ALA A 149 -16.19 -0.57 -23.03
CA ALA A 149 -15.29 0.52 -22.60
C ALA A 149 -15.66 1.03 -21.21
N THR A 150 -16.95 1.19 -20.92
CA THR A 150 -17.45 1.63 -19.61
C THR A 150 -17.19 0.58 -18.54
N ALA A 151 -17.40 -0.71 -18.81
CA ALA A 151 -17.08 -1.79 -17.87
C ALA A 151 -15.57 -1.86 -17.55
N ALA A 152 -14.70 -1.67 -18.55
CA ALA A 152 -13.26 -1.60 -18.34
C ALA A 152 -12.87 -0.41 -17.45
N LEU A 153 -13.51 0.76 -17.65
CA LEU A 153 -13.33 1.93 -16.79
C LEU A 153 -13.81 1.68 -15.36
N VAL A 154 -14.97 1.03 -15.17
CA VAL A 154 -15.48 0.67 -13.85
C VAL A 154 -14.50 -0.24 -13.11
N ALA A 155 -13.94 -1.24 -13.79
CA ALA A 155 -12.97 -2.15 -13.19
C ALA A 155 -11.69 -1.43 -12.75
N LEU A 156 -11.25 -0.43 -13.50
CA LEU A 156 -9.96 0.24 -13.29
C LEU A 156 -10.06 1.48 -12.38
N THR A 157 -11.20 2.15 -12.34
CA THR A 157 -11.41 3.41 -11.59
C THR A 157 -12.43 3.29 -10.46
N GLY A 158 -13.31 2.28 -10.49
CA GLY A 158 -14.47 2.18 -9.60
C GLY A 158 -15.58 3.20 -9.88
N LEU A 159 -15.35 4.16 -10.77
CA LEU A 159 -16.29 5.17 -11.24
C LEU A 159 -17.15 4.61 -12.38
N PHE A 160 -18.13 5.38 -12.89
CA PHE A 160 -19.02 5.01 -14.00
C PHE A 160 -19.99 3.85 -13.74
N ARG A 161 -20.24 3.43 -12.50
CA ARG A 161 -21.19 2.35 -12.21
C ARG A 161 -22.61 2.68 -12.67
N ASP A 162 -23.05 3.91 -12.42
CA ASP A 162 -24.38 4.37 -12.82
C ASP A 162 -24.47 4.51 -14.35
N ALA A 163 -23.40 4.97 -15.00
CA ALA A 163 -23.31 5.01 -16.45
C ALA A 163 -23.38 3.60 -17.06
N ALA A 164 -22.64 2.63 -16.49
CA ALA A 164 -22.69 1.24 -16.94
C ALA A 164 -24.10 0.64 -16.79
N ALA A 165 -24.80 0.91 -15.68
CA ALA A 165 -26.17 0.45 -15.48
C ALA A 165 -27.16 1.06 -16.50
N ARG A 166 -27.00 2.36 -16.82
CA ARG A 166 -27.79 3.03 -17.85
C ARG A 166 -27.54 2.46 -19.24
N GLU A 167 -26.28 2.27 -19.60
CA GLU A 167 -25.87 1.70 -20.90
C GLU A 167 -26.33 0.24 -21.03
N GLU A 168 -26.24 -0.56 -19.95
CA GLU A 168 -26.80 -1.91 -19.89
C GLU A 168 -28.31 -1.94 -20.15
N ALA A 169 -29.05 -1.01 -19.54
CA ALA A 169 -30.49 -0.89 -19.76
C ALA A 169 -30.80 -0.47 -21.20
N ALA A 170 -30.04 0.47 -21.78
CA ALA A 170 -30.20 0.92 -23.15
C ALA A 170 -29.96 -0.24 -24.16
N CYS A 171 -28.87 -0.99 -24.00
CA CYS A 171 -28.58 -2.13 -24.88
C CYS A 171 -29.60 -3.28 -24.75
N ARG A 172 -30.31 -3.39 -23.62
CA ARG A 172 -31.41 -4.35 -23.43
C ARG A 172 -32.74 -3.84 -23.96
N GLY A 173 -32.97 -2.53 -24.00
CA GLY A 173 -34.19 -1.89 -24.49
C GLY A 173 -34.33 -1.85 -26.01
N GLU A 174 -33.22 -1.73 -26.75
CA GLU A 174 -33.17 -1.62 -28.23
C GLU A 174 -33.44 -2.94 -28.98
N SER A 175 -33.88 -4.02 -28.31
CA SER A 175 -34.31 -5.27 -28.96
C SER A 175 -35.78 -5.27 -29.40
N ARG A 176 -36.24 -4.22 -30.08
CA ARG A 176 -37.54 -4.20 -30.77
C ARG A 176 -37.42 -3.70 -32.19
#